data_AF-A0AAV1QFL3-F1
#
_entry.id   AF-A0AAV1QFL3-F1
#
_cell.length_a   1.000
_cell.length_b   1.000
_cell.length_c   1.000
_cell.angle_alpha   90.00
_cell.angle_beta   90.00
_cell.angle_gamma   90.00
#
_symmetry.space_group_name_H-M   'P 1'
#
loop_
_entity.id
_entity.type
_entity.pdbx_description
1 polymer ?
#
loop_
_entity_poly.entity_id
_entity_poly.type
_entity_poly.pdbx_seq_one_letter_code
_entity_poly.pdbx_strand_id
1 'polypeptide(L)'
;MNLPPDKVRLLRSYDNEKKWELICDQYAVTFDGEQLEAGAEVSSIDSPWSRSIEDLHGDCSLPSPSSSAPRAARHSISSALVTRSNTLPSRRTLKNSRLVCKKDDVHVCVMCLRAIMNYQVCSESMRFEKLMEHFKNEDDNIDFLVACMQFINIVVHSVEDMNFRVHLQYDFTKLNLDEHLERLKHTESDRLQVQIQAYLDNVFDVGTLLEDAETKTAALERVEELEENLTTMSERLLDVENEAMLKIVELEKQLMQTNKELDNMREVYTSANTQVHTLRRMVREKDQTIRRQSRLERQAQEAQQAGGPGAPQPQRGEGDGGVADSASPSPPPFPNLSPR
;
A
#
# COMPACT_ATOMS: atom_id res chain seq x y z
N MET A 1 9.26 -17.59 40.82
CA MET A 1 9.24 -18.94 41.42
C MET A 1 9.02 -18.81 42.91
N ASN A 2 7.84 -19.20 43.42
CA ASN A 2 7.56 -19.16 44.87
C ASN A 2 8.15 -20.42 45.52
N LEU A 3 9.36 -20.30 46.10
CA LEU A 3 9.97 -21.39 46.87
C LEU A 3 9.24 -21.58 48.21
N PRO A 4 9.07 -22.82 48.70
CA PRO A 4 8.46 -23.09 50.00
C PRO A 4 9.16 -22.32 51.15
N PRO A 5 8.41 -21.83 52.17
CA PRO A 5 8.95 -20.95 53.22
C PRO A 5 10.17 -21.53 53.96
N ASP A 6 10.26 -22.85 54.10
CA ASP A 6 11.35 -23.53 54.78
C ASP A 6 12.66 -23.47 53.99
N LYS A 7 12.58 -23.56 52.66
CA LYS A 7 13.75 -23.44 51.78
C LYS A 7 14.25 -22.00 51.69
N VAL A 8 13.35 -21.02 51.74
CA VAL A 8 13.72 -19.59 51.76
C VAL A 8 14.42 -19.21 53.07
N ARG A 9 13.99 -19.78 54.20
CA ARG A 9 14.67 -19.58 55.49
C ARG A 9 16.07 -20.20 55.51
N LEU A 10 16.23 -21.39 54.93
CA LEU A 10 17.54 -22.04 54.81
C LEU A 10 18.49 -21.25 53.89
N LEU A 11 18.02 -20.80 52.73
CA LEU A 11 18.82 -19.97 51.82
C LEU A 11 19.23 -18.63 52.44
N ARG A 12 18.41 -18.01 53.30
CA ARG A 12 18.81 -16.77 53.99
C ARG A 12 19.95 -16.99 55.01
N SER A 13 20.10 -18.19 55.53
CA SER A 13 21.14 -18.52 56.51
C SER A 13 22.52 -18.84 55.90
N TYR A 14 22.60 -18.97 54.58
CA TYR A 14 23.86 -19.24 53.88
C TYR A 14 24.61 -17.94 53.58
N ASP A 15 25.93 -17.97 53.73
CA ASP A 15 26.81 -16.93 53.19
C ASP A 15 26.76 -16.94 51.66
N ASN A 16 27.25 -15.85 51.05
CA ASN A 16 27.15 -15.69 49.61
C ASN A 16 27.95 -16.76 48.84
N GLU A 17 28.97 -17.34 49.47
CA GLU A 17 29.80 -18.41 48.92
C GLU A 17 29.05 -19.74 48.85
N LYS A 18 28.36 -20.17 49.92
CA LYS A 18 27.49 -21.36 49.84
C LYS A 18 26.28 -21.18 48.94
N LYS A 19 25.72 -19.97 48.83
CA LYS A 19 24.65 -19.69 47.85
C LYS A 19 25.16 -19.85 46.42
N TRP A 20 26.42 -19.46 46.19
CA TRP A 20 27.08 -19.56 44.90
C TRP A 20 27.44 -21.00 44.53
N GLU A 21 27.95 -21.79 45.48
CA GLU A 21 28.14 -23.25 45.30
C GLU A 21 26.83 -23.93 44.96
N LEU A 22 25.72 -23.59 45.63
CA LEU A 22 24.42 -24.20 45.37
C LEU A 22 23.87 -23.89 43.96
N ILE A 23 24.19 -22.69 43.42
CA ILE A 23 23.83 -22.31 42.05
C ILE A 23 24.73 -23.05 41.05
N CYS A 24 26.04 -23.11 41.31
CA CYS A 24 26.99 -23.84 40.48
C CYS A 24 26.67 -25.33 40.42
N ASP A 25 26.34 -25.95 41.55
CA ASP A 25 25.92 -27.34 41.64
C ASP A 25 24.59 -27.58 40.92
N GLN A 26 23.63 -26.64 41.00
CA GLN A 26 22.36 -26.75 40.28
C GLN A 26 22.56 -26.69 38.74
N TYR A 27 23.56 -25.93 38.27
CA TYR A 27 23.97 -25.88 36.87
C TYR A 27 24.84 -27.09 36.46
N ALA A 28 25.65 -27.64 37.37
CA ALA A 28 26.43 -28.85 37.12
C ALA A 28 25.53 -30.10 37.05
N VAL A 29 24.53 -30.21 37.94
CA VAL A 29 23.57 -31.34 37.94
C VAL A 29 22.64 -31.30 36.72
N THR A 30 22.37 -30.13 36.15
CA THR A 30 21.60 -30.02 34.89
C THR A 30 22.44 -30.33 33.66
N PHE A 31 23.77 -30.31 33.76
CA PHE A 31 24.70 -30.58 32.66
C PHE A 31 25.27 -32.02 32.70
N ASP A 32 25.48 -32.60 33.89
CA ASP A 32 25.96 -33.98 34.04
C ASP A 32 24.85 -35.05 33.94
N GLY A 33 23.57 -34.64 34.01
CA GLY A 33 22.43 -35.55 33.87
C GLY A 33 22.21 -36.12 32.46
N GLU A 34 22.94 -35.63 31.45
CA GLU A 34 22.84 -36.11 30.05
C GLU A 34 23.98 -37.06 29.65
N GLN A 35 24.88 -37.44 30.56
CA GLN A 35 26.08 -38.19 30.21
C GLN A 35 26.30 -39.43 31.09
N LEU A 36 25.31 -40.31 31.22
CA LEU A 36 25.47 -41.73 31.56
C LEU A 36 24.09 -42.42 31.56
N GLU A 37 23.61 -42.85 30.41
CA GLU A 37 22.86 -44.12 30.24
C GLU A 37 22.52 -44.35 28.76
N ALA A 38 22.60 -45.63 28.37
CA ALA A 38 22.04 -46.25 27.17
C ALA A 38 22.65 -45.93 25.79
N GLY A 39 23.67 -46.73 25.43
CA GLY A 39 23.70 -47.29 24.08
C GLY A 39 22.57 -48.32 23.93
N ALA A 40 21.63 -48.06 23.02
CA ALA A 40 20.92 -49.00 22.14
C ALA A 40 19.62 -48.37 21.62
N GLU A 41 19.61 -48.12 20.31
CA GLU A 41 18.48 -47.97 19.36
C GLU A 41 17.10 -47.46 19.85
N VAL A 42 16.69 -46.28 19.36
CA VAL A 42 15.50 -46.00 18.51
C VAL A 42 14.99 -44.55 18.67
N SER A 43 14.91 -43.87 17.52
CA SER A 43 14.12 -42.68 17.11
C SER A 43 14.18 -41.32 17.85
N SER A 44 14.54 -40.30 17.05
CA SER A 44 14.12 -38.88 17.04
C SER A 44 14.14 -38.06 18.35
N ILE A 45 15.19 -37.24 18.51
CA ILE A 45 15.08 -35.77 18.57
C ILE A 45 16.46 -35.13 18.29
N ASP A 46 16.53 -34.20 17.33
CA ASP A 46 17.75 -33.46 16.97
C ASP A 46 18.00 -32.30 17.95
N SER A 47 19.21 -32.21 18.50
CA SER A 47 19.67 -31.10 19.36
C SER A 47 20.45 -30.04 18.52
N PRO A 48 20.34 -28.72 18.80
CA PRO A 48 20.30 -27.69 17.74
C PRO A 48 21.64 -27.13 17.22
N TRP A 49 22.81 -27.60 17.66
CA TRP A 49 24.09 -26.90 17.39
C TRP A 49 25.11 -27.70 16.55
N SER A 50 24.75 -28.90 16.10
CA SER A 50 25.74 -29.84 15.51
C SER A 50 25.63 -30.05 13.99
N ARG A 51 24.98 -29.17 13.22
CA ARG A 51 24.94 -29.30 11.74
C ARG A 51 25.17 -27.97 11.03
N SER A 52 26.42 -27.72 10.62
CA SER A 52 26.81 -27.26 9.27
C SER A 52 28.19 -26.60 9.29
N ILE A 53 29.25 -27.42 9.21
CA ILE A 53 30.45 -27.07 8.44
C ILE A 53 30.80 -28.35 7.68
N GLU A 54 30.26 -28.47 6.48
CA GLU A 54 30.83 -29.19 5.32
C GLU A 54 29.80 -29.16 4.18
N ASP A 55 30.31 -29.07 2.96
CA ASP A 55 29.62 -29.08 1.66
C ASP A 55 29.00 -27.77 1.16
N LEU A 56 29.78 -27.04 0.34
CA LEU A 56 29.31 -26.49 -0.94
C LEU A 56 30.53 -26.19 -1.85
N HIS A 57 31.08 -27.25 -2.46
CA HIS A 57 31.69 -27.18 -3.78
C HIS A 57 30.73 -27.92 -4.74
N GLY A 58 30.34 -27.30 -5.86
CA GLY A 58 29.75 -28.04 -6.99
C GLY A 58 28.49 -27.45 -7.60
N ASP A 59 28.72 -26.75 -8.72
CA ASP A 59 27.91 -26.74 -9.94
C ASP A 59 26.63 -25.89 -10.06
N CYS A 60 26.81 -24.81 -10.81
CA CYS A 60 25.79 -24.13 -11.58
C CYS A 60 25.29 -25.01 -12.73
N SER A 61 23.98 -25.13 -12.89
CA SER A 61 23.34 -25.42 -14.19
C SER A 61 21.94 -24.80 -14.23
N LEU A 62 21.77 -23.86 -15.16
CA LEU A 62 20.52 -23.19 -15.52
C LEU A 62 19.57 -24.16 -16.26
N PRO A 63 18.27 -23.82 -16.32
CA PRO A 63 17.69 -23.70 -17.66
C PRO A 63 16.79 -22.46 -17.85
N SER A 64 16.79 -21.96 -19.08
CA SER A 64 15.97 -20.86 -19.62
C SER A 64 14.52 -21.29 -19.92
N PRO A 65 13.59 -20.34 -20.11
CA PRO A 65 12.41 -20.64 -20.93
C PRO A 65 12.15 -19.61 -22.04
N SER A 66 11.84 -20.14 -23.23
CA SER A 66 11.34 -19.44 -24.40
C SER A 66 9.83 -19.66 -24.59
N SER A 67 9.12 -18.54 -24.81
CA SER A 67 7.89 -18.31 -25.60
C SER A 67 6.86 -19.44 -25.85
N SER A 68 5.60 -19.18 -25.47
CA SER A 68 4.44 -19.06 -26.39
C SER A 68 3.12 -18.76 -25.64
N ALA A 69 2.40 -17.72 -26.06
CA ALA A 69 0.99 -17.44 -25.73
C ALA A 69 0.05 -18.24 -26.68
N PRO A 70 -1.29 -18.37 -26.48
CA PRO A 70 -2.20 -17.21 -26.47
C PRO A 70 -3.51 -17.28 -25.60
N ARG A 71 -4.00 -16.07 -25.30
CA ARG A 71 -5.41 -15.56 -25.25
C ARG A 71 -6.50 -16.28 -24.42
N ALA A 72 -7.00 -15.57 -23.40
CA ALA A 72 -8.43 -15.26 -23.23
C ALA A 72 -8.61 -14.01 -22.36
N ALA A 73 -9.45 -13.08 -22.83
CA ALA A 73 -9.78 -11.82 -22.19
C ALA A 73 -10.86 -12.00 -21.12
N ARG A 74 -10.76 -11.28 -20.00
CA ARG A 74 -11.89 -10.67 -19.30
C ARG A 74 -11.41 -9.59 -18.32
N HIS A 75 -12.05 -8.43 -18.45
CA HIS A 75 -11.84 -7.21 -17.69
C HIS A 75 -12.18 -7.42 -16.21
N SER A 76 -11.33 -6.93 -15.30
CA SER A 76 -11.79 -6.42 -14.01
C SER A 76 -10.80 -5.37 -13.50
N ILE A 77 -11.36 -4.23 -13.10
CA ILE A 77 -10.67 -3.04 -12.62
C ILE A 77 -10.23 -3.35 -11.19
N SER A 78 -8.95 -3.63 -10.98
CA SER A 78 -8.39 -3.84 -9.64
C SER A 78 -7.26 -2.84 -9.42
N SER A 79 -7.59 -1.84 -8.60
CA SER A 79 -6.71 -1.12 -7.66
C SER A 79 -5.22 -1.15 -8.01
N ALA A 80 -4.79 -0.14 -8.76
CA ALA A 80 -3.39 0.21 -8.84
C ALA A 80 -2.95 0.73 -7.47
N LEU A 81 -2.47 -0.18 -6.61
CA LEU A 81 -1.68 0.19 -5.46
C LEU A 81 -0.53 1.07 -5.96
N VAL A 82 -0.55 2.32 -5.49
CA VAL A 82 0.56 3.24 -5.53
C VAL A 82 1.71 2.57 -4.80
N THR A 83 2.52 1.81 -5.53
CA THR A 83 3.83 1.37 -5.09
C THR A 83 4.74 2.59 -5.26
N ARG A 84 4.57 3.58 -4.38
CA ARG A 84 5.54 4.67 -4.25
C ARG A 84 6.77 4.09 -3.58
N SER A 85 7.78 3.91 -4.40
CA SER A 85 9.16 3.63 -4.04
C SER A 85 9.62 4.57 -2.93
N ASN A 86 9.70 4.09 -1.70
CA ASN A 86 10.55 4.68 -0.68
C ASN A 86 11.97 4.15 -0.91
N THR A 87 12.72 4.84 -1.78
CA THR A 87 14.18 4.77 -1.78
C THR A 87 14.69 5.58 -0.59
N LEU A 88 14.48 5.06 0.63
CA LEU A 88 15.34 5.43 1.75
C LEU A 88 16.70 4.75 1.50
N PRO A 89 17.83 5.41 1.77
CA PRO A 89 19.12 4.73 1.67
C PRO A 89 19.03 3.53 2.60
N SER A 90 19.12 2.33 2.02
CA SER A 90 19.25 1.08 2.75
C SER A 90 20.39 1.29 3.74
N ARG A 91 20.05 1.57 5.00
CA ARG A 91 20.98 1.50 6.12
C ARG A 91 21.50 0.08 6.02
N ARG A 92 22.74 -0.02 5.56
CA ARG A 92 23.39 -1.29 5.26
C ARG A 92 23.05 -2.19 6.42
N THR A 93 22.31 -3.26 6.13
CA THR A 93 22.14 -4.36 7.06
C THR A 93 23.53 -4.63 7.65
N LEU A 94 23.60 -4.82 8.97
CA LEU A 94 24.76 -5.30 9.70
C LEU A 94 25.20 -6.63 9.05
N LYS A 95 25.83 -6.52 7.89
CA LYS A 95 26.61 -7.57 7.28
C LYS A 95 27.79 -7.60 8.20
N ASN A 96 27.80 -8.60 9.09
CA ASN A 96 28.93 -8.97 9.92
C ASN A 96 30.18 -8.44 9.26
N SER A 97 30.64 -7.30 9.76
CA SER A 97 31.79 -6.61 9.21
C SER A 97 32.87 -7.67 9.15
N ARG A 98 33.68 -7.67 8.09
CA ARG A 98 34.83 -8.56 7.97
C ARG A 98 35.77 -8.29 9.15
N LEU A 99 35.42 -8.79 10.32
CA LEU A 99 36.31 -8.98 11.42
C LEU A 99 37.31 -9.96 10.86
N VAL A 100 38.52 -9.46 10.66
CA VAL A 100 39.71 -10.27 10.54
C VAL A 100 39.80 -11.07 11.83
N CYS A 101 39.12 -12.21 11.81
CA CYS A 101 39.20 -13.21 12.83
C CYS A 101 39.24 -14.54 12.12
N LYS A 102 40.45 -15.10 12.02
CA LYS A 102 40.56 -16.54 11.87
C LYS A 102 39.97 -17.12 13.15
N LYS A 103 39.17 -18.19 13.06
CA LYS A 103 38.44 -18.82 14.17
C LYS A 103 39.28 -18.98 15.47
N ASP A 104 40.60 -19.07 15.33
CA ASP A 104 41.60 -19.08 16.41
C ASP A 104 41.74 -17.75 17.18
N ASP A 105 41.70 -16.59 16.52
CA ASP A 105 41.91 -15.27 17.13
C ASP A 105 40.74 -14.86 18.06
N VAL A 106 39.48 -15.17 17.68
CA VAL A 106 38.30 -14.94 18.53
C VAL A 106 38.35 -15.86 19.74
N HIS A 107 38.69 -17.14 19.55
CA HIS A 107 38.80 -18.07 20.66
C HIS A 107 39.87 -17.62 21.66
N VAL A 108 41.04 -17.16 21.18
CA VAL A 108 42.10 -16.59 22.03
C VAL A 108 41.62 -15.31 22.72
N CYS A 109 40.92 -14.41 22.03
CA CYS A 109 40.36 -13.20 22.64
C CYS A 109 39.33 -13.53 23.73
N VAL A 110 38.48 -14.53 23.51
CA VAL A 110 37.51 -15.02 24.50
C VAL A 110 38.23 -15.67 25.69
N MET A 111 39.31 -16.42 25.47
CA MET A 111 40.16 -16.95 26.54
C MET A 111 40.84 -15.84 27.35
N CYS A 112 41.36 -14.80 26.69
CA CYS A 112 41.92 -13.61 27.34
C CYS A 112 40.87 -12.85 28.14
N LEU A 113 39.67 -12.67 27.59
CA LEU A 113 38.50 -12.13 28.29
C LEU A 113 38.20 -12.90 29.58
N ARG A 114 38.15 -14.24 29.50
CA ARG A 114 37.91 -15.11 30.66
C ARG A 114 39.02 -15.01 31.70
N ALA A 115 40.28 -14.85 31.26
CA ALA A 115 41.41 -14.64 32.15
C ALA A 115 41.39 -13.25 32.82
N ILE A 116 41.07 -12.18 32.07
CA ILE A 116 40.97 -10.80 32.58
C ILE A 116 39.78 -10.68 33.54
N MET A 117 38.64 -11.29 33.21
CA MET A 117 37.46 -11.34 34.09
C MET A 117 37.74 -12.13 35.38
N ASN A 118 38.54 -13.21 35.33
CA ASN A 118 39.00 -13.92 36.52
C ASN A 118 40.05 -13.13 37.33
N TYR A 119 40.91 -12.35 36.67
CA TYR A 119 41.94 -11.52 37.32
C TYR A 119 41.33 -10.31 38.06
N GLN A 120 40.19 -9.79 37.58
CA GLN A 120 39.42 -8.72 38.21
C GLN A 120 38.99 -9.06 39.65
N VAL A 121 38.78 -10.35 39.96
CA VAL A 121 38.37 -10.81 41.31
C VAL A 121 39.50 -10.65 42.35
N CYS A 122 40.76 -10.47 41.93
CA CYS A 122 41.90 -10.42 42.85
C CYS A 122 42.62 -9.06 42.97
N SER A 123 42.50 -8.09 42.04
CA SER A 123 43.39 -6.89 42.12
C SER A 123 43.05 -5.63 41.29
N GLU A 124 41.89 -5.51 40.62
CA GLU A 124 41.54 -4.32 39.81
C GLU A 124 40.18 -3.73 40.19
N SER A 125 40.03 -2.40 40.11
CA SER A 125 38.76 -1.73 40.43
C SER A 125 37.76 -1.82 39.27
N MET A 126 38.25 -1.85 38.02
CA MET A 126 37.44 -2.05 36.81
C MET A 126 38.14 -3.04 35.87
N ARG A 127 37.38 -3.92 35.20
CA ARG A 127 37.96 -4.81 34.16
C ARG A 127 38.55 -3.97 33.04
N PHE A 128 39.67 -4.44 32.47
CA PHE A 128 40.42 -3.77 31.40
C PHE A 128 41.16 -2.49 31.81
N GLU A 129 41.19 -2.13 33.10
CA GLU A 129 41.85 -0.92 33.58
C GLU A 129 43.33 -0.87 33.19
N LYS A 130 44.10 -1.94 33.46
CA LYS A 130 45.52 -2.01 33.07
C LYS A 130 45.74 -2.02 31.56
N LEU A 131 44.86 -2.69 30.81
CA LEU A 131 44.91 -2.65 29.34
C LEU A 131 44.78 -1.22 28.84
N MET A 132 43.81 -0.48 29.39
CA MET A 132 43.57 0.91 29.01
C MET A 132 44.68 1.85 29.50
N GLU A 133 45.30 1.58 30.64
CA GLU A 133 46.49 2.33 31.11
C GLU A 133 47.65 2.18 30.13
N HIS A 134 48.02 0.94 29.77
CA HIS A 134 49.09 0.69 28.81
C HIS A 134 48.75 1.23 27.42
N PHE A 135 47.52 1.06 26.95
CA PHE A 135 47.09 1.56 25.64
C PHE A 135 47.17 3.09 25.55
N LYS A 136 46.82 3.81 26.62
CA LYS A 136 46.84 5.28 26.64
C LYS A 136 48.22 5.91 26.77
N ASN A 137 49.15 5.20 27.40
CA ASN A 137 50.49 5.71 27.73
C ASN A 137 51.52 5.38 26.64
N GLU A 138 51.16 4.60 25.63
CA GLU A 138 52.04 4.21 24.53
C GLU A 138 51.69 5.03 23.28
N ASP A 139 52.67 5.74 22.72
CA ASP A 139 52.53 6.48 21.46
C ASP A 139 53.50 5.98 20.36
N ASP A 140 54.61 5.33 20.74
CA ASP A 140 55.70 4.96 19.82
C ASP A 140 55.50 3.57 19.16
N ASN A 141 54.83 2.63 19.86
CA ASN A 141 54.69 1.26 19.40
C ASN A 141 53.35 1.04 18.65
N ILE A 142 53.37 1.34 17.35
CA ILE A 142 52.19 1.21 16.49
C ILE A 142 51.65 -0.23 16.42
N ASP A 143 52.51 -1.25 16.44
CA ASP A 143 52.06 -2.65 16.39
C ASP A 143 51.29 -3.04 17.65
N PHE A 144 51.74 -2.54 18.82
CA PHE A 144 51.01 -2.70 20.08
C PHE A 144 49.65 -1.99 20.03
N LEU A 145 49.61 -0.74 19.60
CA LEU A 145 48.35 0.02 19.50
C LEU A 145 47.35 -0.64 18.56
N VAL A 146 47.80 -1.13 17.40
CA VAL A 146 46.96 -1.88 16.45
C VAL A 146 46.43 -3.16 17.10
N ALA A 147 47.27 -3.91 17.81
CA ALA A 147 46.87 -5.15 18.49
C ALA A 147 45.85 -4.89 19.62
N CYS A 148 46.08 -3.87 20.44
CA CYS A 148 45.13 -3.45 21.48
C CYS A 148 43.79 -3.05 20.88
N MET A 149 43.80 -2.23 19.82
CA MET A 149 42.57 -1.79 19.18
C MET A 149 41.80 -2.94 18.53
N GLN A 150 42.51 -3.86 17.88
CA GLN A 150 41.92 -5.07 17.32
C GLN A 150 41.32 -5.97 18.41
N PHE A 151 41.98 -6.13 19.55
CA PHE A 151 41.44 -6.87 20.70
C PHE A 151 40.13 -6.24 21.19
N ILE A 152 40.11 -4.93 21.41
CA ILE A 152 38.90 -4.21 21.85
C ILE A 152 37.76 -4.40 20.84
N ASN A 153 38.05 -4.30 19.54
CA ASN A 153 37.08 -4.54 18.47
C ASN A 153 36.45 -5.94 18.55
N ILE A 154 37.26 -6.97 18.75
CA ILE A 154 36.77 -8.34 18.87
C ILE A 154 35.91 -8.47 20.13
N VAL A 155 36.46 -8.07 21.28
CA VAL A 155 35.80 -8.20 22.59
C VAL A 155 34.43 -7.53 22.60
N VAL A 156 34.33 -6.30 22.08
CA VAL A 156 33.10 -5.52 22.16
C VAL A 156 32.13 -5.91 21.04
N HIS A 157 32.61 -6.12 19.82
CA HIS A 157 31.74 -6.22 18.65
C HIS A 157 31.50 -7.63 18.11
N SER A 158 32.19 -8.66 18.61
CA SER A 158 31.94 -10.06 18.21
C SER A 158 30.81 -10.73 18.99
N VAL A 159 30.24 -10.06 20.00
CA VAL A 159 29.18 -10.60 20.85
C VAL A 159 27.83 -10.57 20.12
N GLU A 160 27.08 -11.68 20.19
CA GLU A 160 25.76 -11.81 19.57
C GLU A 160 24.66 -11.03 20.32
N ASP A 161 24.68 -11.03 21.65
CA ASP A 161 23.72 -10.28 22.47
C ASP A 161 24.04 -8.77 22.42
N MET A 162 23.13 -8.01 21.83
CA MET A 162 23.26 -6.56 21.66
C MET A 162 23.28 -5.81 22.99
N ASN A 163 22.55 -6.27 24.01
CA ASN A 163 22.57 -5.65 25.34
C ASN A 163 23.91 -5.87 26.03
N PHE A 164 24.44 -7.09 25.93
CA PHE A 164 25.75 -7.40 26.49
C PHE A 164 26.87 -6.63 25.75
N ARG A 165 26.74 -6.47 24.43
CA ARG A 165 27.63 -5.61 23.64
C ARG A 165 27.60 -4.14 24.07
N VAL A 166 26.41 -3.56 24.27
CA VAL A 166 26.28 -2.17 24.79
C VAL A 166 26.93 -2.05 26.18
N HIS A 167 26.76 -3.05 27.04
CA HIS A 167 27.40 -3.08 28.36
C HIS A 167 28.93 -3.14 28.27
N LEU A 168 29.49 -4.01 27.43
CA LEU A 168 30.93 -4.08 27.18
C LEU A 168 31.49 -2.77 26.60
N GLN A 169 30.77 -2.17 25.64
CA GLN A 169 31.14 -0.87 25.08
C GLN A 169 31.20 0.19 26.19
N TYR A 170 30.17 0.25 27.05
CA TYR A 170 30.10 1.22 28.14
C TYR A 170 31.23 1.07 29.15
N ASP A 171 31.73 -0.14 29.39
CA ASP A 171 32.89 -0.33 30.28
C ASP A 171 34.16 0.31 29.72
N PHE A 172 34.39 0.23 28.41
CA PHE A 172 35.49 0.94 27.76
C PHE A 172 35.25 2.47 27.72
N THR A 173 34.01 2.92 27.53
CA THR A 173 33.64 4.33 27.69
C THR A 173 33.97 4.84 29.08
N LYS A 174 33.70 4.06 30.14
CA LYS A 174 34.05 4.42 31.53
C LYS A 174 35.55 4.53 31.77
N LEU A 175 36.33 3.77 31.01
CA LEU A 175 37.78 3.88 30.99
C LEU A 175 38.28 4.95 30.02
N ASN A 176 37.44 5.89 29.58
CA ASN A 176 37.74 7.00 28.66
C ASN A 176 38.42 6.53 27.35
N LEU A 177 37.97 5.40 26.79
CA LEU A 177 38.40 4.99 25.45
C LEU A 177 38.00 6.04 24.41
N ASP A 178 36.76 6.53 24.46
CA ASP A 178 36.20 7.45 23.45
C ASP A 178 37.02 8.75 23.32
N GLU A 179 37.39 9.35 24.46
CA GLU A 179 38.23 10.55 24.50
C GLU A 179 39.64 10.27 23.95
N HIS A 180 40.19 9.10 24.24
CA HIS A 180 41.50 8.72 23.74
C HIS A 180 41.48 8.46 22.22
N LEU A 181 40.44 7.80 21.71
CA LEU A 181 40.24 7.60 20.28
C LEU A 181 40.07 8.92 19.53
N GLU A 182 39.41 9.92 20.12
CA GLU A 182 39.32 11.27 19.53
C GLU A 182 40.69 11.89 19.26
N ARG A 183 41.65 11.70 20.19
CA ARG A 183 43.04 12.15 19.99
C ARG A 183 43.74 11.33 18.90
N LEU A 184 43.53 10.02 18.87
CA LEU A 184 44.18 9.12 17.92
C LEU A 184 43.58 9.14 16.50
N LYS A 185 42.42 9.80 16.28
CA LYS A 185 41.79 9.92 14.94
C LYS A 185 42.71 10.50 13.86
N HIS A 186 43.69 11.31 14.24
CA HIS A 186 44.63 11.97 13.34
C HIS A 186 46.00 11.27 13.27
N THR A 187 46.08 10.00 13.68
CA THR A 187 47.31 9.21 13.54
C THR A 187 47.74 9.12 12.07
N GLU A 188 49.05 9.17 11.81
CA GLU A 188 49.62 8.97 10.47
C GLU A 188 49.67 7.49 10.07
N SER A 189 49.36 6.57 10.99
CA SER A 189 49.37 5.13 10.75
C SER A 189 48.06 4.64 10.14
N ASP A 190 48.07 4.33 8.84
CA ASP A 190 46.94 3.71 8.14
C ASP A 190 46.43 2.45 8.85
N ARG A 191 47.35 1.62 9.35
CA ARG A 191 47.00 0.36 10.03
C ARG A 191 46.20 0.60 11.30
N LEU A 192 46.57 1.61 12.08
CA LEU A 192 45.86 1.97 13.31
C LEU A 192 44.55 2.68 12.97
N GLN A 193 44.55 3.58 11.99
CA GLN A 193 43.35 4.31 11.56
C GLN A 193 42.24 3.36 11.11
N VAL A 194 42.57 2.27 10.38
CA VAL A 194 41.60 1.24 10.00
C VAL A 194 40.96 0.56 11.20
N GLN A 195 41.73 0.26 12.26
CA GLN A 195 41.18 -0.36 13.48
C GLN A 195 40.31 0.60 14.28
N ILE A 196 40.71 1.86 14.38
CA ILE A 196 39.94 2.91 15.05
C ILE A 196 38.61 3.13 14.31
N GLN A 197 38.65 3.26 12.98
CA GLN A 197 37.44 3.45 12.20
C GLN A 197 36.50 2.24 12.30
N ALA A 198 37.04 1.02 12.28
CA ALA A 198 36.25 -0.18 12.45
C ALA A 198 35.52 -0.23 13.81
N TYR A 199 36.10 0.33 14.87
CA TYR A 199 35.41 0.50 16.15
C TYR A 199 34.30 1.53 16.03
N LEU A 200 34.63 2.75 15.59
CA LEU A 200 33.71 3.88 15.51
C LEU A 200 32.48 3.58 14.64
N ASP A 201 32.65 2.86 13.52
CA ASP A 201 31.56 2.42 12.64
C ASP A 201 30.59 1.44 13.33
N ASN A 202 31.06 0.75 14.38
CA ASN A 202 30.35 -0.28 15.11
C ASN A 202 29.93 0.16 16.53
N VAL A 203 30.18 1.40 16.92
CA VAL A 203 29.71 1.94 18.20
C VAL A 203 28.18 1.99 18.21
N PHE A 204 27.58 1.51 19.29
CA PHE A 204 26.16 1.65 19.57
C PHE A 204 25.86 2.99 20.23
N ASP A 205 25.15 3.85 19.50
CA ASP A 205 24.54 5.06 20.06
C ASP A 205 23.08 4.78 20.40
N VAL A 206 22.82 4.48 21.67
CA VAL A 206 21.47 4.18 22.17
C VAL A 206 20.57 5.42 22.10
N GLY A 207 21.12 6.62 22.26
CA GLY A 207 20.36 7.87 22.21
C GLY A 207 19.79 8.11 20.81
N THR A 208 20.66 8.09 19.80
CA THR A 208 20.23 8.22 18.39
C THR A 208 19.24 7.13 17.99
N LEU A 209 19.45 5.87 18.42
CA LEU A 209 18.53 4.79 18.12
C LEU A 209 17.14 4.96 18.76
N LEU A 210 17.07 5.55 19.95
CA LEU A 210 15.81 5.83 20.63
C LEU A 210 15.06 6.96 19.91
N GLU A 211 15.75 8.04 19.54
CA GLU A 211 15.18 9.15 18.76
C GLU A 211 14.66 8.67 17.39
N ASP A 212 15.41 7.80 16.70
CA ASP A 212 14.98 7.16 15.45
C ASP A 212 13.71 6.30 15.65
N ALA A 213 13.62 5.57 16.77
CA ALA A 213 12.46 4.73 17.09
C ALA A 213 11.21 5.56 17.41
N GLU A 214 11.37 6.65 18.16
CA GLU A 214 10.30 7.62 18.43
C GLU A 214 9.81 8.28 17.12
N THR A 215 10.75 8.71 16.28
CA THR A 215 10.44 9.29 14.96
C THR A 215 9.70 8.30 14.07
N LYS A 216 10.12 7.03 14.05
CA LYS A 216 9.43 5.96 13.33
C LYS A 216 8.01 5.75 13.85
N THR A 217 7.82 5.78 15.16
CA THR A 217 6.50 5.61 15.79
C THR A 217 5.56 6.74 15.36
N ALA A 218 6.00 8.00 15.47
CA ALA A 218 5.21 9.16 15.02
C ALA A 218 4.89 9.13 13.51
N ALA A 219 5.78 8.56 12.69
CA ALA A 219 5.52 8.39 11.26
C ALA A 219 4.45 7.32 10.99
N LEU A 220 4.46 6.21 11.75
CA LEU A 220 3.45 5.16 11.63
C LEU A 220 2.06 5.66 12.06
N GLU A 221 1.97 6.45 13.13
CA GLU A 221 0.71 7.08 13.55
C GLU A 221 0.11 7.98 12.45
N ARG A 222 0.95 8.73 11.73
CA ARG A 222 0.49 9.52 10.58
C ARG A 222 0.04 8.68 9.40
N VAL A 223 0.66 7.52 9.18
CA VAL A 223 0.21 6.59 8.12
C VAL A 223 -1.16 6.05 8.48
N GLU A 224 -1.38 5.64 9.72
CA GLU A 224 -2.67 5.17 10.22
C GLU A 224 -3.76 6.25 10.09
N GLU A 225 -3.48 7.49 10.49
CA GLU A 225 -4.40 8.62 10.29
C GLU A 225 -4.76 8.85 8.81
N LEU A 226 -3.78 8.72 7.91
CA LEU A 226 -4.04 8.87 6.47
C LEU A 226 -4.86 7.71 5.90
N GLU A 227 -4.65 6.49 6.40
CA GLU A 227 -5.44 5.31 6.02
C GLU A 227 -6.90 5.47 6.47
N GLU A 228 -7.15 5.93 7.69
CA GLU A 228 -8.49 6.24 8.21
C GLU A 228 -9.18 7.37 7.43
N ASN A 229 -8.43 8.41 7.06
CA ASN A 229 -8.96 9.48 6.22
C ASN A 229 -9.35 8.96 4.84
N LEU A 230 -8.55 8.07 4.26
CA LEU A 230 -8.83 7.48 2.95
C LEU A 230 -10.09 6.60 3.00
N THR A 231 -10.24 5.76 4.03
CA THR A 231 -11.45 4.93 4.19
C THR A 231 -12.69 5.81 4.34
N THR A 232 -12.63 6.82 5.20
CA THR A 232 -13.73 7.78 5.39
C THR A 232 -14.10 8.50 4.10
N MET A 233 -13.11 8.96 3.33
CA MET A 233 -13.37 9.63 2.05
C MET A 233 -13.94 8.66 1.00
N SER A 234 -13.50 7.40 0.99
CA SER A 234 -14.01 6.37 0.10
C SER A 234 -15.48 6.05 0.39
N GLU A 235 -15.87 5.95 1.65
CA GLU A 235 -17.26 5.74 2.06
C GLU A 235 -18.15 6.92 1.63
N ARG A 236 -17.68 8.16 1.88
CA ARG A 236 -18.42 9.36 1.46
C ARG A 236 -18.57 9.46 -0.06
N LEU A 237 -17.55 9.03 -0.80
CA LEU A 237 -17.61 9.00 -2.27
C LEU A 237 -18.68 7.99 -2.72
N LEU A 238 -18.70 6.80 -2.13
CA LEU A 238 -19.70 5.78 -2.41
C LEU A 238 -21.13 6.25 -2.08
N ASP A 239 -21.34 6.95 -0.97
CA ASP A 239 -22.64 7.53 -0.61
C ASP A 239 -23.11 8.54 -1.66
N VAL A 240 -22.22 9.43 -2.10
CA VAL A 240 -22.53 10.42 -3.14
C VAL A 240 -22.81 9.75 -4.50
N GLU A 241 -22.07 8.70 -4.86
CA GLU A 241 -22.33 7.91 -6.07
C GLU A 241 -23.71 7.24 -6.02
N ASN A 242 -24.08 6.68 -4.86
CA ASN A 242 -25.39 6.07 -4.65
C ASN A 242 -26.53 7.10 -4.73
N GLU A 243 -26.37 8.26 -4.10
CA GLU A 243 -27.35 9.36 -4.18
C GLU A 243 -27.51 9.87 -5.62
N ALA A 244 -26.40 10.04 -6.35
CA ALA A 244 -26.42 10.44 -7.75
C ALA A 244 -27.15 9.39 -8.62
N MET A 245 -26.90 8.10 -8.39
CA MET A 245 -27.56 7.01 -9.09
C MET A 245 -29.07 7.00 -8.83
N LEU A 246 -29.50 7.16 -7.57
CA LEU A 246 -30.91 7.29 -7.22
C LEU A 246 -31.56 8.48 -7.94
N LYS A 247 -30.84 9.61 -8.04
CA LYS A 247 -31.35 10.79 -8.74
C LYS A 247 -31.49 10.57 -10.24
N ILE A 248 -30.55 9.86 -10.86
CA ILE A 248 -30.64 9.47 -12.28
C ILE A 248 -31.90 8.63 -12.51
N VAL A 249 -32.12 7.58 -11.71
CA VAL A 249 -33.29 6.70 -11.86
C VAL A 249 -34.60 7.48 -11.70
N GLU A 250 -34.68 8.40 -10.74
CA GLU A 250 -35.87 9.24 -10.56
C GLU A 250 -36.11 10.17 -11.77
N LEU A 251 -35.06 10.78 -12.32
CA LEU A 251 -35.16 11.62 -13.51
C LEU A 251 -35.54 10.81 -14.75
N GLU A 252 -35.01 9.60 -14.93
CA GLU A 252 -35.39 8.69 -16.02
C GLU A 252 -36.86 8.29 -15.94
N LYS A 253 -37.36 8.03 -14.73
CA LYS A 253 -38.78 7.74 -14.50
C LYS A 253 -39.67 8.93 -14.87
N GLN A 254 -39.28 10.15 -14.47
CA GLN A 254 -39.99 11.37 -14.83
C GLN A 254 -40.00 11.60 -16.34
N LEU A 255 -38.87 11.35 -17.01
CA LEU A 255 -38.76 11.43 -18.47
C LEU A 255 -39.68 10.41 -19.16
N MET A 256 -39.72 9.16 -18.69
CA MET A 256 -40.62 8.14 -19.24
C MET A 256 -42.10 8.52 -19.09
N GLN A 257 -42.48 9.04 -17.91
CA GLN A 257 -43.84 9.46 -17.63
C GLN A 257 -44.27 10.65 -18.50
N THR A 258 -43.43 11.68 -18.60
CA THR A 258 -43.70 12.86 -19.43
C THR A 258 -43.78 12.51 -20.91
N ASN A 259 -42.93 11.61 -21.41
CA ASN A 259 -42.98 11.16 -22.79
C ASN A 259 -44.29 10.40 -23.09
N LYS A 260 -44.74 9.55 -22.15
CA LYS A 260 -46.04 8.86 -22.25
C LYS A 260 -47.22 9.83 -22.29
N GLU A 261 -47.19 10.88 -21.47
CA GLU A 261 -48.21 11.95 -21.49
C GLU A 261 -48.19 12.71 -22.83
N LEU A 262 -47.00 12.97 -23.37
CA LEU A 262 -46.83 13.62 -24.67
C LEU A 262 -47.43 12.77 -25.80
N ASP A 263 -47.20 11.46 -25.80
CA ASP A 263 -47.78 10.53 -26.78
C ASP A 263 -49.30 10.45 -26.66
N ASN A 264 -49.85 10.38 -25.45
CA ASN A 264 -51.29 10.46 -25.22
C ASN A 264 -51.89 11.76 -25.78
N MET A 265 -51.22 12.90 -25.54
CA MET A 265 -51.65 14.20 -26.06
C MET A 265 -51.60 14.24 -27.60
N ARG A 266 -50.58 13.62 -28.21
CA ARG A 266 -50.47 13.50 -29.68
C ARG A 266 -51.60 12.66 -30.26
N GLU A 267 -51.98 11.55 -29.62
CA GLU A 267 -53.11 10.73 -30.04
C GLU A 267 -54.43 11.51 -29.97
N VAL A 268 -54.70 12.18 -28.85
CA VAL A 268 -55.89 13.02 -28.67
C VAL A 268 -55.93 14.13 -29.71
N TYR A 269 -54.81 14.81 -29.95
CA TYR A 269 -54.70 15.85 -30.98
C TYR A 269 -55.00 15.30 -32.37
N THR A 270 -54.46 14.13 -32.70
CA THR A 270 -54.69 13.47 -34.01
C THR A 270 -56.16 13.09 -34.17
N SER A 271 -56.78 12.51 -33.15
CA SER A 271 -58.21 12.19 -33.13
C SER A 271 -59.08 13.44 -33.29
N ALA A 272 -58.82 14.50 -32.51
CA ALA A 272 -59.53 15.77 -32.65
C ALA A 272 -59.36 16.38 -34.04
N ASN A 273 -58.16 16.33 -34.61
CA ASN A 273 -57.89 16.86 -35.95
C ASN A 273 -58.67 16.08 -37.02
N THR A 274 -58.71 14.74 -36.95
CA THR A 274 -59.52 13.92 -37.87
C THR A 274 -61.02 14.20 -37.73
N GLN A 275 -61.52 14.40 -36.51
CA GLN A 275 -62.91 14.81 -36.27
C GLN A 275 -63.20 16.18 -36.90
N VAL A 276 -62.33 17.17 -36.70
CA VAL A 276 -62.45 18.51 -37.32
C VAL A 276 -62.46 18.41 -38.84
N HIS A 277 -61.57 17.62 -39.45
CA HIS A 277 -61.55 17.41 -40.90
C HIS A 277 -62.85 16.79 -41.41
N THR A 278 -63.40 15.80 -40.70
CA THR A 278 -64.65 15.14 -41.04
C THR A 278 -65.84 16.12 -40.95
N LEU A 279 -65.95 16.86 -39.85
CA LEU A 279 -66.97 17.89 -39.67
C LEU A 279 -66.89 18.96 -40.78
N ARG A 280 -65.68 19.46 -41.09
CA ARG A 280 -65.47 20.40 -42.20
C ARG A 280 -65.89 19.85 -43.55
N ARG A 281 -65.75 18.55 -43.79
CA ARG A 281 -66.24 17.90 -45.02
C ARG A 281 -67.76 17.86 -45.05
N MET A 282 -68.40 17.41 -43.97
CA MET A 282 -69.86 17.34 -43.88
C MET A 282 -70.53 18.71 -43.99
N VAL A 283 -69.95 19.74 -43.36
CA VAL A 283 -70.45 21.13 -43.49
C VAL A 283 -70.41 21.56 -44.95
N ARG A 284 -69.29 21.33 -45.66
CA ARG A 284 -69.17 21.65 -47.08
C ARG A 284 -70.18 20.90 -47.95
N GLU A 285 -70.41 19.60 -47.69
CA GLU A 285 -71.40 18.80 -48.43
C GLU A 285 -72.84 19.28 -48.16
N LYS A 286 -73.16 19.62 -46.90
CA LYS A 286 -74.47 20.20 -46.56
C LYS A 286 -74.67 21.58 -47.20
N ASP A 287 -73.66 22.45 -47.19
CA ASP A 287 -73.74 23.76 -47.87
C ASP A 287 -73.98 23.62 -49.37
N GLN A 288 -73.34 22.63 -50.02
CA GLN A 288 -73.60 22.32 -51.44
C GLN A 288 -75.03 21.83 -51.66
N THR A 289 -75.53 20.98 -50.78
CA THR A 289 -76.90 20.45 -50.85
C THR A 289 -77.93 21.56 -50.66
N ILE A 290 -77.73 22.42 -49.65
CA ILE A 290 -78.58 23.60 -49.40
C ILE A 290 -78.57 24.50 -50.63
N ARG A 291 -77.39 24.83 -51.20
CA ARG A 291 -77.31 25.64 -52.43
C ARG A 291 -78.04 25.01 -53.60
N ARG A 292 -77.96 23.68 -53.76
CA ARG A 292 -78.67 22.94 -54.82
C ARG A 292 -80.19 22.99 -54.60
N GLN A 293 -80.64 22.76 -53.37
CA GLN A 293 -82.04 22.81 -53.00
C GLN A 293 -82.61 24.21 -53.21
N SER A 294 -81.93 25.26 -52.75
CA SER A 294 -82.33 26.65 -52.99
C SER A 294 -82.38 27.01 -54.48
N ARG A 295 -81.52 26.44 -55.33
CA ARG A 295 -81.60 26.63 -56.80
C ARG A 295 -82.83 25.95 -57.39
N LEU A 296 -83.13 24.73 -56.98
CA LEU A 296 -84.31 23.98 -57.45
C LEU A 296 -85.61 24.66 -57.00
N GLU A 297 -85.68 25.18 -55.77
CA GLU A 297 -86.82 25.97 -55.30
C GLU A 297 -87.00 27.26 -56.11
N ARG A 298 -85.90 27.94 -56.45
CA ARG A 298 -85.95 29.12 -57.33
C ARG A 298 -86.48 28.76 -58.73
N GLN A 299 -85.98 27.66 -59.33
CA GLN A 299 -86.47 27.16 -60.62
C GLN A 299 -87.94 26.75 -60.57
N ALA A 300 -88.40 26.15 -59.47
CA ALA A 300 -89.80 25.77 -59.29
C ALA A 300 -90.73 27.00 -59.18
N GLN A 301 -90.26 28.06 -58.50
CA GLN A 301 -90.97 29.34 -58.43
C GLN A 301 -91.01 30.06 -59.79
N GLU A 302 -89.92 30.01 -60.56
CA GLU A 302 -89.85 30.57 -61.94
C GLU A 302 -90.75 29.78 -62.92
N ALA A 303 -90.81 28.45 -62.81
CA ALA A 303 -91.71 27.61 -63.62
C ALA A 303 -93.21 27.85 -63.31
N GLN A 304 -93.54 28.39 -62.13
CA GLN A 304 -94.90 28.80 -61.77
C GLN A 304 -95.23 30.24 -62.24
N GLN A 305 -94.22 31.05 -62.59
CA GLN A 305 -94.42 32.41 -63.12
C GLN A 305 -94.33 32.53 -64.65
N ALA A 306 -93.91 31.50 -65.39
CA ALA A 306 -93.72 31.58 -66.84
C ALA A 306 -94.88 30.96 -67.66
N GLY A 307 -95.97 31.73 -67.80
CA GLY A 307 -96.93 31.60 -68.89
C GLY A 307 -96.86 32.83 -69.83
N GLY A 308 -96.16 32.70 -70.96
CA GLY A 308 -96.27 33.59 -72.14
C GLY A 308 -95.11 34.61 -72.37
N PRO A 309 -94.87 35.06 -73.62
CA PRO A 309 -93.62 34.79 -74.35
C PRO A 309 -92.78 36.03 -74.77
N GLY A 310 -91.51 35.81 -75.17
CA GLY A 310 -90.72 36.78 -75.95
C GLY A 310 -89.21 36.47 -76.07
N ALA A 311 -88.76 36.12 -77.28
CA ALA A 311 -87.35 36.05 -77.75
C ALA A 311 -86.91 37.43 -78.34
N PRO A 312 -85.65 37.71 -78.82
CA PRO A 312 -84.42 36.88 -78.94
C PRO A 312 -83.05 37.53 -78.54
N GLN A 313 -82.00 36.67 -78.52
CA GLN A 313 -80.50 36.77 -78.71
C GLN A 313 -79.82 38.04 -79.31
N PRO A 314 -78.45 38.14 -79.51
CA PRO A 314 -77.23 37.48 -78.93
C PRO A 314 -76.07 38.52 -78.62
N GLN A 315 -74.88 38.22 -78.04
CA GLN A 315 -73.61 37.71 -78.63
C GLN A 315 -72.47 37.83 -77.56
N ARG A 316 -71.65 36.79 -77.32
CA ARG A 316 -70.26 36.55 -77.84
C ARG A 316 -69.19 37.35 -77.05
N GLY A 317 -68.10 36.77 -76.53
CA GLY A 317 -67.53 35.42 -76.62
C GLY A 317 -66.26 35.29 -75.76
N GLU A 318 -65.61 34.12 -75.90
CA GLU A 318 -64.17 33.79 -75.74
C GLU A 318 -63.51 34.05 -74.37
N GLY A 319 -62.62 33.23 -73.80
CA GLY A 319 -61.92 31.99 -74.11
C GLY A 319 -61.19 31.58 -72.81
N ASP A 320 -61.03 30.30 -72.50
CA ASP A 320 -59.89 29.43 -72.86
C ASP A 320 -58.83 29.30 -71.73
N GLY A 321 -58.32 28.06 -71.58
CA GLY A 321 -57.15 27.65 -70.79
C GLY A 321 -57.38 27.44 -69.27
N GLY A 322 -56.97 26.37 -68.61
CA GLY A 322 -56.19 25.19 -68.99
C GLY A 322 -55.79 24.41 -67.73
N VAL A 323 -56.03 23.09 -67.75
CA VAL A 323 -55.15 21.96 -67.37
C VAL A 323 -54.30 22.03 -66.08
N ALA A 324 -54.56 21.04 -65.19
CA ALA A 324 -53.66 20.21 -64.34
C ALA A 324 -52.53 20.89 -63.53
N ASP A 325 -51.86 20.32 -62.54
CA ASP A 325 -51.74 18.98 -61.97
C ASP A 325 -51.20 19.15 -60.53
N SER A 326 -51.21 18.04 -59.79
CA SER A 326 -50.62 17.76 -58.50
C SER A 326 -49.14 18.18 -58.36
N ALA A 327 -48.72 18.55 -57.13
CA ALA A 327 -47.59 17.96 -56.39
C ALA A 327 -47.10 18.89 -55.25
N SER A 328 -46.97 18.33 -54.05
CA SER A 328 -46.04 18.82 -53.01
C SER A 328 -44.58 18.62 -53.48
N PRO A 329 -43.58 19.35 -52.93
CA PRO A 329 -42.87 18.81 -51.76
C PRO A 329 -42.24 19.82 -50.75
N SER A 330 -42.06 19.30 -49.53
CA SER A 330 -40.93 19.46 -48.59
C SER A 330 -40.80 20.64 -47.60
N PRO A 331 -40.20 20.40 -46.40
CA PRO A 331 -40.21 21.28 -45.22
C PRO A 331 -38.89 22.07 -45.00
N PRO A 332 -38.85 23.08 -44.11
CA PRO A 332 -37.63 23.81 -43.74
C PRO A 332 -36.81 23.09 -42.65
N PRO A 333 -35.53 23.50 -42.43
CA PRO A 333 -34.48 22.65 -41.87
C PRO A 333 -34.34 22.73 -40.34
N PHE A 334 -33.75 21.67 -39.78
CA PHE A 334 -33.25 21.59 -38.39
C PHE A 334 -32.04 22.50 -38.15
N PRO A 335 -31.88 23.10 -36.96
CA PRO A 335 -30.59 23.56 -36.47
C PRO A 335 -29.89 22.51 -35.60
N ASN A 336 -28.58 22.44 -35.82
CA ASN A 336 -27.57 21.57 -35.22
C ASN A 336 -27.58 21.46 -33.70
N LEU A 337 -27.37 20.21 -33.25
CA LEU A 337 -26.68 19.90 -32.00
C LEU A 337 -25.22 20.34 -32.11
N SER A 338 -24.72 21.05 -31.10
CA SER A 338 -23.29 21.18 -30.84
C SER A 338 -22.95 20.39 -29.57
N PRO A 339 -21.83 19.66 -29.52
CA PRO A 339 -21.31 19.09 -28.31
C PRO A 339 -20.36 20.07 -27.63
N ARG A 340 -20.53 20.30 -26.32
CA ARG A 340 -19.41 20.52 -25.41
C ARG A 340 -19.78 20.14 -23.99
#